data_AF-A0A934VND1-F1
#
_entry.id   AF-A0A934VND1-F1
#
_cell.length_a   1.000
_cell.length_b   1.000
_cell.length_c   1.000
_cell.angle_alpha   90.00
_cell.angle_beta   90.00
_cell.angle_gamma   90.00
#
_symmetry.space_group_name_H-M   'P 1'
#
loop_
_entity.id
_entity.type
_entity.pdbx_description
1 polymer ?
#
loop_
_entity_poly.entity_id
_entity_poly.type
_entity_poly.pdbx_seq_one_letter_code
_entity_poly.pdbx_strand_id
1 'polypeptide(L)' 'MSLRGFHLVFITFATLLCAGVAVWSFGFAPRDSGWMVTALGVMMVLATIALPVYGIRFYRKAKDLIL' A
#
# COMPACT_ATOMS: atom_id res chain seq x y z
N MET A 1 -6.78 -23.59 0.14
CA MET A 1 -6.88 -22.31 0.92
C MET A 1 -7.43 -21.24 0.01
N SER A 2 -8.36 -20.40 0.46
CA SER A 2 -8.96 -19.41 -0.44
C SER A 2 -7.88 -18.39 -0.83
N LEU A 3 -7.49 -18.40 -2.11
CA LEU A 3 -6.51 -17.46 -2.69
C LEU A 3 -6.85 -16.00 -2.33
N ARG A 4 -8.15 -15.74 -2.11
CA ARG A 4 -8.75 -14.46 -1.75
C ARG A 4 -8.30 -13.96 -0.36
N GLY A 5 -8.30 -14.84 0.65
CA GLY A 5 -7.90 -14.46 2.02
C GLY A 5 -6.42 -14.11 2.10
N PHE A 6 -5.57 -14.92 1.48
CA PHE A 6 -4.12 -14.67 1.41
C PHE A 6 -3.81 -13.35 0.68
N HIS A 7 -4.48 -13.10 -0.46
CA HIS A 7 -4.26 -11.88 -1.24
C HIS A 7 -4.68 -10.62 -0.47
N LEU A 8 -5.79 -10.66 0.27
CA LEU A 8 -6.22 -9.54 1.09
C LEU A 8 -5.22 -9.23 2.21
N VAL A 9 -4.73 -10.27 2.90
CA VAL A 9 -3.72 -10.13 3.95
C VAL A 9 -2.42 -9.55 3.37
N PHE A 10 -1.98 -10.05 2.21
CA PHE A 10 -0.83 -9.52 1.50
C PHE A 10 -0.96 -8.02 1.18
N ILE A 11 -2.12 -7.58 0.65
CA ILE A 11 -2.38 -6.18 0.36
C ILE A 11 -2.29 -5.33 1.63
N THR A 12 -2.85 -5.81 2.76
CA THR A 12 -2.77 -5.10 4.04
C THR A 12 -1.32 -4.93 4.51
N PHE A 13 -0.52 -5.99 4.50
CA PHE A 13 0.91 -5.92 4.87
C PHE A 13 1.69 -4.99 3.94
N ALA A 14 1.46 -5.05 2.63
CA ALA A 14 2.09 -4.17 1.66
C ALA A 14 1.70 -2.69 1.88
N THR A 15 0.44 -2.43 2.24
CA THR A 15 -0.05 -1.08 2.55
C THR A 15 0.64 -0.51 3.80
N LEU A 16 0.76 -1.32 4.85
CA LEU A 16 1.48 -0.98 6.09
C LEU A 16 2.96 -0.70 5.81
N LEU A 17 3.60 -1.52 4.96
CA LEU A 17 4.98 -1.33 4.56
C LEU A 17 5.15 0.01 3.80
N CYS A 18 4.31 0.27 2.79
CA CYS A 18 4.33 1.54 2.06
C CYS A 18 4.10 2.74 2.98
N ALA A 19 3.16 2.63 3.93
CA ALA A 19 2.91 3.69 4.90
C ALA A 19 4.14 3.95 5.78
N GLY A 20 4.78 2.87 6.26
CA GLY A 20 6.03 2.97 7.03
C GLY A 20 7.16 3.63 6.25
N VAL A 21 7.34 3.27 4.98
CA VAL A 21 8.37 3.86 4.10
C VAL A 21 8.05 5.32 3.78
N ALA A 22 6.78 5.67 3.58
CA ALA A 22 6.36 7.06 3.40
C ALA A 22 6.67 7.92 4.64
N VAL A 23 6.29 7.45 5.84
CA VAL A 23 6.58 8.14 7.10
C VAL A 23 8.09 8.24 7.32
N TRP A 24 8.85 7.20 7.01
CA TRP A 24 10.31 7.23 7.10
C TRP A 24 10.92 8.25 6.13
N SER A 25 10.47 8.28 4.87
CA SER A 25 10.95 9.20 3.85
C SER A 25 10.77 10.67 4.23
N PHE A 26 9.64 11.03 4.85
CA PHE A 26 9.36 12.43 5.22
C PHE A 26 9.78 12.79 6.66
N GLY A 27 9.79 11.84 7.58
CA GLY A 27 10.02 12.08 9.01
C GLY A 27 11.42 11.73 9.51
N PHE A 28 12.11 10.79 8.87
CA PHE A 28 13.36 10.20 9.37
C PHE A 28 14.50 10.14 8.35
N ALA A 29 14.23 10.38 7.07
CA ALA A 29 15.26 10.36 6.05
C ALA A 29 16.30 11.48 6.30
N PRO A 30 17.61 11.17 6.13
CA PRO A 30 18.66 12.18 6.25
C PRO A 30 18.42 13.36 5.29
N ARG A 31 18.73 14.58 5.72
CA ARG A 31 18.47 15.79 4.93
C ARG A 31 19.23 15.85 3.60
N ASP A 32 20.34 15.10 3.50
CA ASP A 32 21.18 14.96 2.30
C ASP A 32 20.76 13.82 1.37
N SER A 33 19.64 13.15 1.66
CA SER A 33 19.17 11.98 0.90
C SER A 33 18.72 12.27 -0.54
N GLY A 34 18.67 13.55 -0.93
CA GLY A 34 18.44 13.99 -2.31
C GLY A 34 16.99 13.81 -2.80
N TRP A 35 16.72 14.30 -4.01
CA TRP A 35 15.38 14.34 -4.60
C TRP A 35 14.74 12.94 -4.79
N MET A 36 15.56 11.90 -4.93
CA MET A 36 15.10 10.52 -5.10
C MET A 36 14.33 10.00 -3.88
N VAL A 37 14.76 10.34 -2.66
CA VAL A 37 14.08 9.86 -1.45
C VAL A 37 12.72 10.53 -1.27
N THR A 38 12.61 11.81 -1.64
CA THR A 38 11.33 12.53 -1.65
C THR A 38 10.38 11.95 -2.70
N ALA A 39 10.86 11.67 -3.91
CA ALA A 39 10.05 11.05 -4.96
C ALA A 39 9.55 9.66 -4.54
N LEU A 40 10.40 8.87 -3.90
CA LEU A 40 10.03 7.57 -3.34
C LEU A 40 8.97 7.71 -2.23
N GLY A 41 9.11 8.70 -1.35
CA GLY A 41 8.11 9.02 -0.33
C GLY A 41 6.73 9.32 -0.93
N VAL A 42 6.67 10.19 -1.95
CA VAL A 42 5.41 10.54 -2.64
C VAL A 42 4.79 9.31 -3.30
N MET A 43 5.59 8.50 -3.98
CA MET A 43 5.11 7.26 -4.61
C MET A 43 4.57 6.27 -3.57
N MET A 44 5.21 6.18 -2.39
CA MET A 44 4.76 5.31 -1.31
C MET A 44 3.45 5.80 -0.69
N VAL A 45 3.25 7.12 -0.56
CA VAL A 45 1.94 7.68 -0.14
C VAL A 45 0.85 7.30 -1.13
N LEU A 46 1.10 7.43 -2.44
CA LEU A 46 0.14 7.02 -3.47
C LEU A 46 -0.15 5.52 -3.38
N ALA A 47 0.87 4.68 -3.17
CA ALA A 47 0.71 3.25 -2.99
C ALA A 47 -0.13 2.92 -1.75
N THR A 48 0.10 3.59 -0.61
CA THR A 48 -0.67 3.42 0.62
C THR A 48 -2.16 3.69 0.43
N ILE A 49 -2.55 4.55 -0.51
CA ILE A 49 -3.96 4.80 -0.84
C ILE A 49 -4.47 3.81 -1.89
N ALA A 50 -3.68 3.55 -2.93
CA ALA A 50 -4.08 2.72 -4.06
C ALA A 50 -4.27 1.24 -3.68
N LEU A 51 -3.39 0.67 -2.84
CA LEU A 51 -3.47 -0.72 -2.41
C LEU A 51 -4.76 -1.07 -1.64
N PRO A 52 -5.19 -0.32 -0.60
CA PRO A 52 -6.43 -0.61 0.09
C PRO A 52 -7.66 -0.36 -0.79
N VAL A 53 -7.64 0.65 -1.67
CA VAL A 53 -8.71 0.86 -2.66
C VAL A 53 -8.85 -0.33 -3.60
N TYR A 54 -7.72 -0.88 -4.07
CA TYR A 54 -7.70 -2.10 -4.88
C TYR A 54 -8.22 -3.31 -4.08
N GLY A 55 -7.76 -3.50 -2.85
CA GLY A 55 -8.22 -4.57 -1.96
C GLY A 55 -9.73 -4.53 -1.71
N ILE A 56 -10.29 -3.35 -1.45
CA ILE A 56 -11.74 -3.15 -1.25
C ILE A 56 -12.51 -3.43 -2.55
N ARG A 57 -12.04 -2.95 -3.71
CA ARG A 57 -12.68 -3.23 -5.00
C ARG A 57 -12.66 -4.72 -5.32
N PHE A 58 -11.55 -5.40 -5.07
CA PHE A 58 -11.43 -6.85 -5.24
C PHE A 58 -12.40 -7.60 -4.32
N TYR A 59 -12.48 -7.20 -3.05
CA TYR A 59 -13.41 -7.77 -2.08
C TYR A 59 -14.88 -7.58 -2.49
N ARG A 60 -15.26 -6.37 -2.94
CA ARG A 60 -16.62 -6.07 -3.43
C ARG A 60 -16.96 -6.91 -4.67
N LYS A 61 -16.06 -6.94 -5.66
CA LYS A 61 -16.28 -7.69 -6.90
C LYS A 61 -16.34 -9.20 -6.67
N ALA A 62 -15.59 -9.72 -5.70
CA ALA A 62 -15.64 -11.13 -5.32
C ALA A 62 -16.92 -11.52 -4.56
N LYS A 63 -17.62 -10.56 -3.94
CA LYS A 63 -18.92 -10.77 -3.31
C LYS A 63 -20.08 -10.77 -4.31
N ASP A 64 -20.01 -9.96 -5.36
CA ASP A 64 -21.03 -9.91 -6.43
C ASP A 64 -21.08 -11.19 -7.28
N LEU A 65 -20.03 -12.00 -7.29
CA LEU A 65 -20.00 -13.28 -8.02
C LEU A 65 -20.64 -14.46 -7.25
N ILE A 66 -21.16 -14.23 -6.04
CA ILE A 66 -21.75 -15.28 -5.18
C ILE A 66 -23.26 -15.06 -4.93
N LEU A 67 -23.83 -13.91 -5.32
CA LEU A 67 -25.28 -13.69 -5.30
C LEU A 67 -25.89 -13.98 -6.67
#